data_AF-K6VVU0-F1
#
_entry.id   AF-K6VVU0-F1
#
_cell.length_a   1.000
_cell.length_b   1.000
_cell.length_c   1.000
_cell.angle_alpha   90.00
_cell.angle_beta   90.00
_cell.angle_gamma   90.00
#
_symmetry.space_group_name_H-M   'P 1'
#
loop_
_entity.id
_entity.type
_entity.pdbx_description
1 polymer ?
#
loop_
_entity_poly.entity_id
_entity_poly.type
_entity_poly.pdbx_seq_one_letter_code
_entity_poly.pdbx_strand_id
1 'polypeptide(L)'
;MVIDASDEPLIVSSYIVGELDYLVLTRHGSQIERIVLDELTSGAWELAVMSRERLSAASAIVRQYSDVPVGVADASIIVLADVYQTRTVATLDHRHFTVLRLGDGSVPLIIP
;
A
#
# COMPACT_ATOMS: atom_id res chain seq x y z
N MET A 1 2.46 2.61 -18.46
CA MET A 1 2.31 3.22 -17.12
C MET A 1 3.63 3.02 -16.36
N VAL A 2 3.99 3.81 -15.35
CA VAL A 2 5.29 3.66 -14.63
C VAL A 2 5.48 2.24 -14.08
N ILE A 3 4.36 1.60 -13.73
CA ILE A 3 4.28 0.21 -13.25
C ILE A 3 4.63 -0.82 -14.35
N ASP A 4 4.19 -0.61 -15.60
CA ASP A 4 4.39 -1.58 -16.70
C ASP A 4 5.86 -1.67 -17.17
N ALA A 5 6.70 -0.71 -16.77
CA ALA A 5 8.10 -0.61 -17.16
C ALA A 5 9.07 -0.85 -15.99
N SER A 6 8.54 -1.24 -14.82
CA SER A 6 9.35 -1.51 -13.62
C SER A 6 9.93 -2.92 -13.67
N ASP A 7 11.25 -3.04 -13.54
CA ASP A 7 11.93 -4.31 -13.30
C ASP A 7 11.97 -4.66 -11.78
N GLU A 8 11.46 -3.78 -10.92
CA GLU A 8 11.38 -3.97 -9.47
C GLU A 8 10.07 -4.67 -9.05
N PRO A 9 10.07 -5.46 -7.95
CA PRO A 9 8.87 -6.10 -7.43
C PRO A 9 7.75 -5.11 -7.10
N LEU A 10 6.54 -5.40 -7.57
CA LEU A 10 5.35 -4.61 -7.27
C LEU A 10 4.69 -5.11 -5.99
N ILE A 11 4.95 -4.43 -4.88
CA ILE A 11 4.55 -4.87 -3.54
C ILE A 11 3.16 -4.31 -3.20
N VAL A 12 2.25 -5.20 -2.79
CA VAL A 12 0.88 -4.83 -2.41
C VAL A 12 0.55 -5.33 -1.02
N SER A 13 0.07 -4.43 -0.16
CA SER A 13 -0.43 -4.76 1.18
C SER A 13 -1.78 -5.47 1.11
N SER A 14 -2.01 -6.45 1.99
CA SER A 14 -3.32 -7.11 2.11
C SER A 14 -4.46 -6.16 2.49
N TYR A 15 -4.16 -5.04 3.16
CA TYR A 15 -5.17 -4.00 3.44
C TYR A 15 -5.60 -3.26 2.17
N ILE A 16 -4.67 -3.03 1.25
CA ILE A 16 -4.96 -2.42 -0.06
C ILE A 16 -5.74 -3.39 -0.94
N VAL A 17 -5.44 -4.69 -0.88
CA VAL A 17 -6.26 -5.71 -1.58
C VAL A 17 -7.70 -5.67 -1.07
N GLY A 18 -7.92 -5.63 0.25
CA GLY A 18 -9.27 -5.55 0.82
C GLY A 18 -10.02 -4.27 0.48
N GLU A 19 -9.35 -3.11 0.49
CA GLU A 19 -9.98 -1.85 0.09
C GLU A 19 -10.29 -1.82 -1.42
N LEU A 20 -9.38 -2.32 -2.25
CA LEU A 20 -9.58 -2.41 -3.69
C LEU A 20 -10.76 -3.33 -4.03
N ASP A 21 -10.84 -4.50 -3.42
CA ASP A 21 -11.95 -5.44 -3.56
C ASP A 21 -13.29 -4.77 -3.26
N TYR A 22 -13.40 -4.13 -2.08
CA TYR A 22 -14.61 -3.41 -1.68
C TYR A 22 -14.97 -2.30 -2.65
N LEU A 23 -14.01 -1.48 -3.07
CA LEU A 23 -14.25 -0.36 -3.99
C LEU A 23 -14.66 -0.84 -5.39
N VAL A 24 -14.02 -1.88 -5.91
CA VAL A 24 -14.34 -2.43 -7.23
C VAL A 24 -15.72 -3.10 -7.21
N LEU A 25 -16.01 -3.92 -6.20
CA LEU A 25 -17.30 -4.56 -6.06
C LEU A 25 -18.43 -3.53 -5.98
N THR A 26 -18.27 -2.51 -5.13
CA THR A 26 -19.32 -1.50 -4.90
C THR A 26 -19.54 -0.55 -6.07
N ARG A 27 -18.51 -0.26 -6.87
CA ARG A 27 -18.59 0.72 -7.97
C ARG A 27 -18.73 0.10 -9.36
N HIS A 28 -18.23 -1.11 -9.56
CA HIS A 28 -18.11 -1.75 -10.87
C HIS A 28 -18.70 -3.17 -10.92
N GLY A 29 -19.07 -3.74 -9.78
CA GLY A 29 -19.73 -5.04 -9.69
C GLY A 29 -18.78 -6.24 -9.79
N SER A 30 -19.34 -7.42 -9.51
CA SER A 30 -18.57 -8.66 -9.29
C SER A 30 -17.87 -9.22 -10.53
N GLN A 31 -18.25 -8.78 -11.74
CA GLN A 31 -17.52 -9.18 -12.95
C GLN A 31 -16.14 -8.53 -13.01
N ILE A 32 -16.05 -7.23 -12.71
CA ILE A 32 -14.78 -6.50 -12.74
C ILE A 32 -13.91 -6.89 -11.54
N GLU A 33 -14.52 -7.08 -10.36
CA GLU A 33 -13.87 -7.60 -9.16
C GLU A 33 -13.06 -8.86 -9.46
N ARG A 34 -13.66 -9.87 -10.12
CA ARG A 34 -12.95 -11.12 -10.46
C ARG A 34 -11.75 -10.89 -11.37
N ILE A 35 -11.86 -10.00 -12.36
CA ILE A 35 -10.75 -9.67 -13.26
C ILE A 35 -9.58 -9.07 -12.46
N VAL A 36 -9.89 -8.19 -11.50
CA VAL A 36 -8.86 -7.59 -10.63
C VAL A 36 -8.22 -8.63 -9.72
N LEU A 37 -8.98 -9.56 -9.15
CA LEU A 37 -8.45 -10.62 -8.31
C LEU A 37 -7.60 -11.63 -9.10
N ASP A 38 -8.03 -11.99 -10.31
CA ASP A 38 -7.26 -12.83 -11.24
C ASP A 38 -5.92 -12.14 -11.59
N GLU A 39 -5.93 -10.82 -11.82
CA GLU A 39 -4.72 -10.04 -12.09
C GLU A 39 -3.78 -9.98 -10.86
N LEU A 40 -4.30 -9.71 -9.67
CA LEU A 40 -3.49 -9.70 -8.44
C LEU A 40 -2.84 -11.06 -8.14
N THR A 41 -3.38 -12.15 -8.69
CA THR A 41 -2.87 -13.51 -8.54
C THR A 41 -2.06 -14.02 -9.75
N SER A 42 -1.82 -13.16 -10.76
CA SER A 42 -1.08 -13.51 -11.99
C SER A 42 0.41 -13.84 -11.78
N GLY A 43 0.95 -13.47 -10.62
CA GLY A 43 2.38 -13.55 -10.29
C GLY A 43 3.16 -12.28 -10.61
N ALA A 44 2.52 -11.24 -11.18
CA ALA A 44 3.14 -9.93 -11.39
C ALA A 44 3.29 -9.11 -10.09
N TRP A 45 2.58 -9.49 -9.03
CA TRP A 45 2.49 -8.76 -7.77
C TRP A 45 3.07 -9.56 -6.60
N GLU A 46 3.83 -8.90 -5.75
CA GLU A 46 4.25 -9.42 -4.46
C GLU A 46 3.16 -9.07 -3.43
N LEU A 47 2.32 -10.05 -3.10
CA LEU A 47 1.28 -9.89 -2.07
C LEU A 47 1.91 -10.02 -0.68
N ALA A 48 2.30 -8.87 -0.10
CA ALA A 48 3.07 -8.83 1.12
C ALA A 48 2.28 -9.32 2.34
N VAL A 49 2.88 -10.24 3.10
CA VAL A 49 2.29 -10.74 4.35
C VAL A 49 2.30 -9.66 5.43
N MET A 50 1.13 -9.30 5.95
CA MET A 50 1.02 -8.42 7.13
C MET A 50 0.97 -9.25 8.42
N SER A 51 2.15 -9.55 8.98
CA SER A 51 2.28 -10.27 10.25
C SER A 51 1.79 -9.43 11.45
N ARG A 52 1.70 -10.05 12.64
CA ARG A 52 1.36 -9.34 13.87
C ARG A 52 2.35 -8.21 14.18
N GLU A 53 3.63 -8.44 13.92
CA GLU A 53 4.72 -7.48 14.14
C GLU A 53 4.58 -6.30 13.18
N ARG A 54 4.32 -6.57 11.89
CA ARG A 54 4.09 -5.53 10.88
C ARG A 54 2.83 -4.72 11.18
N LEU A 55 1.75 -5.37 11.64
CA LEU A 55 0.54 -4.68 12.10
C LEU A 55 0.82 -3.84 13.35
N SER A 56 1.61 -4.33 14.31
CA SER A 56 2.02 -3.56 15.48
C SER A 56 2.79 -2.30 15.09
N ALA A 57 3.71 -2.41 14.13
CA ALA A 57 4.45 -1.28 13.57
C ALA A 57 3.52 -0.28 12.87
N ALA A 58 2.60 -0.75 12.03
CA ALA A 58 1.61 0.11 11.36
C ALA A 58 0.72 0.82 12.39
N SER A 59 0.31 0.12 13.45
CA SER A 59 -0.47 0.70 14.55
C SER A 59 0.31 1.78 15.32
N ALA A 60 1.63 1.65 15.44
CA ALA A 60 2.47 2.70 16.03
C ALA A 60 2.50 3.96 15.16
N ILE A 61 2.57 3.82 13.83
CA ILE A 61 2.47 4.94 12.89
C ILE A 61 1.10 5.61 13.00
N VAL A 62 0.00 4.85 13.00
CA VAL A 62 -1.35 5.42 13.17
C VAL A 62 -1.46 6.24 14.46
N ARG A 63 -0.89 5.75 15.58
CA ARG A 63 -0.85 6.52 16.83
C ARG A 63 0.00 7.77 16.73
N GLN A 64 1.17 7.68 16.09
CA GLN A 64 2.09 8.79 15.92
C GLN A 64 1.46 9.93 15.12
N TYR A 65 0.66 9.61 14.10
CA TYR A 65 -0.01 10.59 13.25
C TYR A 65 -1.49 10.77 13.61
N SER A 66 -1.86 10.64 14.89
CA SER A 66 -3.27 10.68 15.33
C SER A 66 -4.04 11.97 15.01
N ASP A 67 -3.33 13.09 14.77
CA ASP A 67 -3.92 14.36 14.33
C ASP A 67 -4.22 14.40 12.81
N VAL A 68 -3.79 13.37 12.07
CA VAL A 68 -4.02 13.19 10.63
C VAL A 68 -4.83 11.91 10.44
N PRO A 69 -5.83 11.85 9.55
CA PRO A 69 -6.66 10.66 9.34
C PRO A 69 -5.91 9.54 8.59
N VAL A 70 -4.77 9.08 9.09
CA VAL A 70 -3.96 8.00 8.51
C VAL A 70 -4.49 6.65 9.00
N GLY A 71 -4.95 5.82 8.05
CA GLY A 71 -5.47 4.48 8.34
C GLY A 71 -4.37 3.42 8.42
N VAL A 72 -4.77 2.19 8.77
CA VAL A 72 -3.86 1.03 8.74
C VAL A 72 -3.37 0.71 7.31
N ALA A 73 -4.16 1.03 6.29
CA ALA A 73 -3.78 0.88 4.89
C ALA A 73 -2.54 1.74 4.56
N ASP A 74 -2.62 3.05 4.80
CA ASP A 74 -1.50 3.97 4.56
C ASP A 74 -0.27 3.62 5.42
N ALA A 75 -0.50 3.34 6.71
CA ALA A 75 0.57 2.97 7.62
C ALA A 75 1.25 1.66 7.20
N SER A 76 0.51 0.70 6.63
CA SER A 76 1.09 -0.54 6.11
C SER A 76 2.03 -0.30 4.93
N ILE A 77 1.76 0.69 4.08
CA ILE A 77 2.64 1.04 2.96
C ILE A 77 3.99 1.52 3.48
N ILE A 78 4.01 2.35 4.53
CA ILE A 78 5.27 2.82 5.15
C ILE A 78 6.05 1.66 5.77
N VAL A 79 5.37 0.77 6.51
CA VAL A 79 6.01 -0.42 7.08
C VAL A 79 6.61 -1.31 6.00
N LEU A 80 5.88 -1.52 4.90
CA LEU A 80 6.38 -2.34 3.80
C LEU A 80 7.51 -1.67 3.04
N ALA A 81 7.49 -0.35 2.87
CA ALA A 81 8.59 0.40 2.29
C ALA A 81 9.89 0.18 3.09
N ASP A 82 9.82 0.24 4.43
CA ASP A 82 10.96 -0.07 5.30
C ASP A 82 11.42 -1.53 5.17
N VAL A 83 10.49 -2.49 5.20
CA VAL A 83 10.77 -3.93 5.11
C VAL A 83 11.44 -4.30 3.79
N TYR A 84 10.95 -3.76 2.69
CA TYR A 84 11.48 -4.02 1.35
C TYR A 84 12.59 -3.04 0.96
N GLN A 85 13.04 -2.20 1.90
CA GLN A 85 14.14 -1.26 1.74
C GLN A 85 13.98 -0.33 0.52
N THR A 86 12.75 0.08 0.25
CA THR A 86 12.42 1.02 -0.82
C THR A 86 11.90 2.33 -0.25
N ARG A 87 12.09 3.40 -1.01
CA ARG A 87 11.52 4.71 -0.71
C ARG A 87 10.38 5.05 -1.65
N THR A 88 10.20 4.28 -2.72
CA THR A 88 9.25 4.56 -3.78
C THR A 88 7.87 4.06 -3.39
N VAL A 89 6.88 4.95 -3.43
CA VAL A 89 5.47 4.64 -3.16
C VAL A 89 4.64 5.10 -4.35
N ALA A 90 3.94 4.16 -4.98
CA ALA A 90 2.97 4.45 -6.01
C ALA A 90 1.60 4.76 -5.37
N THR A 91 1.16 6.02 -5.46
CA THR A 91 -0.14 6.43 -4.92
C THR A 91 -0.66 7.66 -5.63
N LEU A 92 -1.98 7.72 -5.83
CA LEU A 92 -2.67 8.93 -6.29
C LEU A 92 -2.99 9.89 -5.14
N ASP A 93 -2.89 9.44 -3.88
CA ASP A 93 -3.09 10.28 -2.71
C ASP A 93 -1.77 10.85 -2.19
N HIS A 94 -1.36 11.94 -2.81
CA HIS A 94 -0.11 12.62 -2.45
C HIS A 94 -0.25 13.36 -1.10
N ARG A 95 -1.47 13.67 -0.65
CA ARG A 95 -1.67 14.52 0.53
C ARG A 95 -1.28 13.79 1.81
N HIS A 96 -1.78 12.56 1.99
CA HIS A 96 -1.46 11.78 3.19
C HIS A 96 0.01 11.36 3.23
N PHE A 97 0.60 11.00 2.09
CA PHE A 97 1.96 10.46 2.06
C PHE A 97 3.08 11.50 2.18
N THR A 98 2.82 12.79 1.92
CA THR A 98 3.85 13.85 2.07
C THR A 98 4.24 14.12 3.53
N VAL A 99 3.35 13.85 4.48
CA VAL A 99 3.62 14.07 5.92
C VAL A 99 4.20 12.83 6.61
N LEU A 100 4.01 11.64 6.03
CA LEU A 100 4.55 10.39 6.56
C LEU A 100 6.07 10.32 6.40
N ARG A 101 6.71 9.52 7.25
CA ARG A 101 8.14 9.28 7.27
C ARG A 101 8.43 7.79 7.33
N LEU A 102 9.46 7.37 6.60
CA LEU A 102 10.05 6.04 6.70
C LEU A 102 10.77 5.87 8.04
N GLY A 103 11.14 4.64 8.39
CA GLY A 103 11.80 4.32 9.65
C GLY A 103 13.14 5.03 9.87
N ASP A 104 13.81 5.45 8.79
CA ASP A 104 15.02 6.27 8.81
C ASP A 104 14.76 7.78 8.95
N GLY A 105 13.49 8.19 9.09
CA GLY A 105 13.05 9.58 9.24
C GLY A 105 12.90 10.36 7.93
N SER A 106 13.09 9.70 6.80
CA SER A 106 13.08 10.34 5.49
C SER A 106 11.69 10.33 4.83
N VAL A 107 11.52 11.13 3.77
CA VAL A 107 10.23 11.25 3.05
C VAL A 107 10.14 10.19 1.94
N PRO A 108 9.01 9.49 1.78
CA PRO A 108 8.79 8.61 0.63
C PRO A 108 8.84 9.37 -0.70
N LEU A 109 9.41 8.76 -1.73
CA LEU A 109 9.35 9.21 -3.11
C LEU A 109 8.02 8.78 -3.72
N ILE A 110 7.13 9.74 -3.97
CA ILE A 110 5.80 9.46 -4.53
C ILE A 110 5.85 9.45 -6.05
N ILE A 111 5.36 8.37 -6.64
CA ILE A 111 5.17 8.23 -8.09
C ILE A 111 3.69 7.99 -8.41
N PRO A 112 3.22 8.45 -9.59
CA PRO A 112 1.87 8.17 -10.07
C PRO A 112 1.72 6.72 -10.57
#